data_AF-A0AAU9N7H3-F1
#
_entry.id   AF-A0AAU9N7H3-F1
#
_cell.length_a   1.000
_cell.length_b   1.000
_cell.length_c   1.000
_cell.angle_alpha   90.00
_cell.angle_beta   90.00
_cell.angle_gamma   90.00
#
_symmetry.space_group_name_H-M   'P 1'
#
loop_
_entity.id
_entity.type
_entity.pdbx_description
1 polymer ?
#
loop_
_entity_poly.entity_id
_entity_poly.type
_entity_poly.pdbx_seq_one_letter_code
_entity_poly.pdbx_strand_id
1 'polypeptide(L)'
;MEFYEWRMDHALRFALMLILLAIVHPSSRSYDFEHCKNSVKQWASSSLHLDTKDGHILKDMLFFLHVPRTGGRTYFHCFLMKLYSSALECPQSYDKLRFNPHKPGYRLFVTHDDYSMMSKLPTEKNSVVTILRNTIERVFSADEFSVEVATRFLVHQNLTSVLKMSSRIRSKNGGISTLEIWPWKYLVPWMREDLFTRRDERKRRGPHYTYGNDSYDMEEIVMPLHEYINHLVAMDIVHNGATFQFAGLSNNSNIREAHELRQCVITHEIRGKYVLKVAKKRLDDMLYVWITEDHRESATMFENVVGAQVISQLMASTANNNNNNNNNTSEQGPSVSDSTNDTTDDQDGEAYAYLLNVLSPEHCSPATLDNGYQGSS
;
A
#
# COMPACT_ATOMS: atom_id res chain seq x y z
N MET A 1 -63.85 -36.95 38.18
CA MET A 1 -62.42 -36.82 37.82
C MET A 1 -62.41 -36.26 36.41
N GLU A 2 -62.40 -34.94 36.27
CA GLU A 2 -62.30 -34.26 34.98
C GLU A 2 -61.15 -33.28 35.05
N PHE A 3 -60.10 -33.59 34.29
CA PHE A 3 -58.92 -32.74 34.10
C PHE A 3 -59.31 -31.57 33.21
N TYR A 4 -59.28 -30.34 33.73
CA TYR A 4 -59.35 -29.14 32.91
C TYR A 4 -58.01 -28.96 32.19
N GLU A 5 -57.99 -29.39 30.93
CA GLU A 5 -56.89 -29.17 30.00
C GLU A 5 -56.84 -27.69 29.61
N TRP A 6 -55.89 -26.94 30.19
CA TRP A 6 -55.60 -25.56 29.79
C TRP A 6 -55.03 -25.54 28.35
N ARG A 7 -55.91 -25.50 27.35
CA ARG A 7 -55.52 -25.09 25.97
C ARG A 7 -55.19 -23.61 25.99
N MET A 8 -53.94 -23.30 26.32
CA MET A 8 -53.35 -21.99 26.10
C MET A 8 -53.50 -21.65 24.60
N ASP A 9 -54.19 -20.55 24.31
CA ASP A 9 -54.51 -20.12 22.96
C ASP A 9 -53.24 -20.04 22.08
N HIS A 10 -53.36 -20.47 20.82
CA HIS A 10 -52.21 -20.54 19.90
C HIS A 10 -51.61 -19.16 19.65
N ALA A 11 -52.43 -18.10 19.67
CA ALA A 11 -51.94 -16.73 19.56
C ALA A 11 -51.15 -16.31 20.80
N LEU A 12 -51.55 -16.72 22.01
CA LEU A 12 -50.83 -16.43 23.24
C LEU A 12 -49.48 -17.16 23.30
N ARG A 13 -49.44 -18.42 22.85
CA ARG A 13 -48.19 -19.19 22.68
C ARG A 13 -47.23 -18.54 21.69
N PHE A 14 -47.76 -18.07 20.56
CA PHE A 14 -46.97 -17.41 19.53
C PHE A 14 -46.45 -16.04 20.00
N ALA A 15 -47.28 -15.26 20.70
CA ALA A 15 -46.88 -14.00 21.30
C ALA A 15 -45.80 -14.18 22.37
N LEU A 16 -45.93 -15.18 23.24
CA LEU A 16 -44.89 -15.52 24.23
C LEU A 16 -43.59 -15.97 23.56
N MET A 17 -43.66 -16.73 22.46
CA MET A 17 -42.47 -17.11 21.67
C MET A 17 -41.80 -15.90 21.02
N LEU A 18 -42.55 -14.95 20.46
CA LEU A 18 -42.00 -13.71 19.89
C LEU A 18 -41.36 -12.82 20.95
N ILE A 19 -41.98 -12.71 22.13
CA ILE A 19 -41.44 -11.98 23.28
C ILE A 19 -40.15 -12.65 23.78
N LEU A 20 -40.13 -13.98 23.90
CA LEU A 20 -38.93 -14.73 24.27
C LEU A 20 -37.82 -14.59 23.21
N LEU A 21 -38.15 -14.61 21.92
CA LEU A 21 -37.19 -14.37 20.83
C LEU A 21 -36.60 -12.95 20.90
N ALA A 22 -37.39 -11.95 21.26
CA ALA A 22 -36.94 -10.56 21.43
C ALA A 22 -36.11 -10.33 22.72
N ILE A 23 -36.32 -11.16 23.75
CA ILE A 23 -35.55 -11.10 25.01
C ILE A 23 -34.22 -11.87 24.90
N VAL A 24 -34.22 -13.01 24.19
CA VAL A 24 -33.03 -13.87 24.00
C VAL A 24 -32.09 -13.30 22.93
N HIS A 25 -32.61 -12.55 21.96
CA HIS A 25 -31.81 -11.79 21.01
C HIS A 25 -31.83 -10.31 21.43
N PRO A 26 -30.89 -9.85 22.28
CA PRO A 26 -30.68 -8.41 22.44
C PRO A 26 -30.55 -7.81 21.04
N SER A 27 -31.16 -6.64 20.81
CA SER A 27 -31.11 -5.99 19.50
C SER A 27 -29.69 -6.04 18.97
N SER A 28 -29.46 -6.80 17.90
CA SER A 28 -28.12 -7.11 17.38
C SER A 28 -27.27 -5.85 17.22
N ARG A 29 -27.91 -4.72 16.90
CA ARG A 29 -27.30 -3.39 16.81
C ARG A 29 -26.65 -2.87 18.09
N SER A 30 -27.25 -3.06 19.27
CA SER A 30 -26.67 -2.53 20.52
C SER A 30 -25.49 -3.36 21.00
N TYR A 31 -25.55 -4.69 20.86
CA TYR A 31 -24.44 -5.59 21.14
C TYR A 31 -23.27 -5.36 20.17
N ASP A 32 -23.58 -5.24 18.88
CA ASP A 32 -22.61 -4.94 17.82
C ASP A 32 -21.96 -3.55 18.03
N PHE A 33 -22.73 -2.55 18.46
CA PHE A 33 -22.19 -1.23 18.79
C PHE A 33 -21.21 -1.26 19.98
N GLU A 34 -21.58 -1.80 21.14
CA GLU A 34 -20.67 -1.80 22.29
C GLU A 34 -19.44 -2.70 22.06
N HIS A 35 -19.61 -3.82 21.33
CA HIS A 35 -18.49 -4.65 20.89
C HIS A 35 -17.52 -3.86 20.00
N CYS A 36 -18.01 -3.27 18.91
CA CYS A 36 -17.19 -2.45 18.03
C CYS A 36 -16.52 -1.27 18.75
N LYS A 37 -17.16 -0.72 19.78
CA LYS A 37 -16.60 0.35 20.60
C LYS A 37 -15.40 -0.10 21.39
N ASN A 38 -15.55 -1.20 22.10
CA ASN A 38 -14.51 -1.71 22.97
C ASN A 38 -13.35 -2.22 22.13
N SER A 39 -13.62 -3.00 21.08
CA SER A 39 -12.59 -3.55 20.18
C SER A 39 -11.77 -2.46 19.49
N VAL A 40 -12.41 -1.46 18.87
CA VAL A 40 -11.68 -0.38 18.18
C VAL A 40 -10.90 0.49 19.16
N LYS A 41 -11.46 0.80 20.33
CA LYS A 41 -10.78 1.60 21.34
C LYS A 41 -9.58 0.87 21.94
N GLN A 42 -9.74 -0.41 22.27
CA GLN A 42 -8.66 -1.25 22.81
C GLN A 42 -7.54 -1.43 21.79
N TRP A 43 -7.88 -1.74 20.54
CA TRP A 43 -6.92 -1.83 19.45
C TRP A 43 -6.13 -0.52 19.29
N ALA A 44 -6.84 0.62 19.26
CA ALA A 44 -6.19 1.92 19.12
C ALA A 44 -5.27 2.23 20.30
N SER A 45 -5.70 1.98 21.54
CA SER A 45 -4.85 2.12 22.72
C SER A 45 -3.59 1.26 22.63
N SER A 46 -3.72 -0.03 22.28
CA SER A 46 -2.56 -0.92 22.13
C SER A 46 -1.59 -0.48 21.04
N SER A 47 -2.12 0.07 19.93
CA SER A 47 -1.31 0.55 18.81
C SER A 47 -0.56 1.84 19.12
N LEU A 48 -1.05 2.65 20.07
CA LEU A 48 -0.47 3.94 20.42
C LEU A 48 0.60 3.86 21.52
N HIS A 49 0.65 2.78 22.31
CA HIS A 49 1.61 2.60 23.40
C HIS A 49 3.01 2.14 22.95
N LEU A 50 3.22 1.99 21.64
CA LEU A 50 4.53 1.70 21.06
C LEU A 50 5.29 3.02 20.88
N ASP A 51 5.93 3.51 21.95
CA ASP A 51 6.81 4.68 21.88
C ASP A 51 8.15 4.28 21.26
N THR A 52 8.33 4.59 19.97
CA THR A 52 9.64 4.54 19.31
C THR A 52 10.31 5.89 19.43
N LYS A 53 11.26 6.04 20.37
CA LYS A 53 12.05 7.28 20.53
C LYS A 53 12.96 7.62 19.35
N ASP A 54 13.08 6.72 18.37
CA ASP A 54 14.06 6.78 17.28
C ASP A 54 13.43 6.70 15.87
N GLY A 55 12.18 7.14 15.68
CA GLY A 55 11.48 7.02 14.38
C GLY A 55 12.25 7.66 13.20
N HIS A 56 12.99 8.74 13.46
CA HIS A 56 13.77 9.48 12.46
C HIS A 56 15.20 8.97 12.27
N ILE A 57 15.57 7.86 12.90
CA ILE A 57 16.87 7.20 12.72
C ILE A 57 16.68 5.97 11.84
N LEU A 58 17.42 5.93 10.74
CA LEU A 58 17.44 4.81 9.80
C LEU A 58 17.90 3.53 10.50
N LYS A 59 17.09 2.48 10.38
CA LYS A 59 17.38 1.11 10.85
C LYS A 59 17.89 0.24 9.68
N ASP A 60 18.21 -1.02 9.98
CA ASP A 60 18.81 -1.98 9.03
C ASP A 60 18.05 -2.10 7.70
N MET A 61 16.71 -2.01 7.73
CA MET A 61 15.84 -2.12 6.57
C MET A 61 14.95 -0.89 6.41
N LEU A 62 14.89 -0.36 5.19
CA LEU A 62 13.97 0.68 4.78
C LEU A 62 12.73 0.05 4.13
N PHE A 63 11.56 0.30 4.73
CA PHE A 63 10.27 -0.14 4.25
C PHE A 63 9.53 1.02 3.59
N PHE A 64 9.36 0.98 2.28
CA PHE A 64 8.53 1.92 1.55
C PHE A 64 7.09 1.42 1.46
N LEU A 65 6.23 1.98 2.32
CA LEU A 65 4.80 1.75 2.29
C LEU A 65 4.19 2.62 1.18
N HIS A 66 4.03 2.05 -0.01
CA HIS A 66 3.59 2.82 -1.18
C HIS A 66 2.06 2.91 -1.24
N VAL A 67 1.55 4.11 -0.99
CA VAL A 67 0.14 4.44 -1.20
C VAL A 67 -0.15 4.57 -2.69
N PRO A 68 -1.07 3.80 -3.28
CA PRO A 68 -1.38 3.92 -4.70
C PRO A 68 -1.87 5.32 -5.10
N ARG A 69 -1.44 5.75 -6.30
CA ARG A 69 -1.80 7.03 -6.96
C ARG A 69 -1.28 8.30 -6.26
N THR A 70 -0.16 8.16 -5.56
CA THR A 70 0.58 9.27 -4.91
C THR A 70 1.91 9.56 -5.61
N GLY A 71 2.11 9.09 -6.84
CA GLY A 71 3.41 9.23 -7.52
C GLY A 71 4.53 8.36 -6.94
N GLY A 72 4.26 7.44 -6.02
CA GLY A 72 5.31 6.64 -5.37
C GLY A 72 6.18 5.80 -6.31
N ARG A 73 5.71 5.46 -7.52
CA ARG A 73 6.57 4.86 -8.57
C ARG A 73 7.72 5.79 -8.96
N THR A 74 7.43 7.08 -9.18
CA THR A 74 8.42 8.11 -9.47
C THR A 74 9.44 8.18 -8.34
N TYR A 75 8.99 8.34 -7.10
CA TYR A 75 9.89 8.46 -5.95
C TYR A 75 10.75 7.21 -5.72
N PHE A 76 10.19 6.03 -5.93
CA PHE A 76 10.94 4.79 -5.85
C PHE A 76 12.08 4.75 -6.87
N HIS A 77 11.80 4.98 -8.14
CA HIS A 77 12.81 4.92 -9.21
C HIS A 77 13.85 6.05 -9.12
N CYS A 78 13.40 7.23 -8.73
CA CYS A 78 14.23 8.42 -8.67
C CYS A 78 15.20 8.42 -7.50
N PHE A 79 14.72 8.01 -6.32
CA PHE A 79 15.47 8.19 -5.09
C PHE A 79 15.89 6.86 -4.47
N LEU A 80 14.94 5.95 -4.25
CA LEU A 80 15.21 4.71 -3.52
C LEU A 80 16.08 3.72 -4.33
N MET A 81 15.78 3.50 -5.61
CA MET A 81 16.58 2.64 -6.49
C MET A 81 17.97 3.20 -6.79
N LYS A 82 18.19 4.51 -6.58
CA LYS A 82 19.51 5.12 -6.74
C LYS A 82 20.37 4.99 -5.49
N LEU A 83 19.73 4.94 -4.31
CA LEU A 83 20.39 4.75 -3.02
C LEU A 83 20.78 3.29 -2.75
N TYR A 84 19.95 2.33 -3.17
CA TYR A 84 20.18 0.92 -2.92
C TYR A 84 20.54 0.20 -4.21
N SER A 85 21.60 -0.60 -4.19
CA SER A 85 21.89 -1.51 -5.31
C SER A 85 20.82 -2.60 -5.40
N SER A 86 20.64 -3.17 -6.60
CA SER A 86 19.66 -4.25 -6.82
C SER A 86 19.89 -5.49 -5.96
N ALA A 87 21.11 -5.69 -5.44
CA ALA A 87 21.41 -6.78 -4.51
C ALA A 87 20.85 -6.56 -3.09
N LEU A 88 20.59 -5.31 -2.72
CA LEU A 88 20.01 -4.91 -1.44
C LEU A 88 18.47 -4.82 -1.51
N GLU A 89 17.88 -4.86 -2.70
CA GLU A 89 16.43 -4.82 -2.89
C GLU A 89 15.80 -6.18 -2.57
N CYS A 90 14.74 -6.16 -1.76
CA CYS A 90 13.88 -7.33 -1.57
C CYS A 90 13.22 -7.73 -2.90
N PRO A 91 12.99 -9.03 -3.14
CA PRO A 91 12.15 -9.48 -4.24
C PRO A 91 10.80 -8.77 -4.23
N GLN A 92 10.35 -8.33 -5.41
CA GLN A 92 9.08 -7.63 -5.57
C GLN A 92 7.97 -8.41 -4.85
N SER A 93 7.25 -7.71 -3.97
CA SER A 93 6.30 -8.32 -3.02
C SER A 93 5.07 -7.40 -2.85
N TYR A 94 4.61 -6.82 -3.97
CA TYR A 94 3.44 -5.94 -4.03
C TYR A 94 2.11 -6.70 -3.84
N ASP A 95 2.07 -8.00 -4.13
CA ASP A 95 0.89 -8.87 -3.97
C ASP A 95 0.90 -9.66 -2.65
N LYS A 96 2.06 -10.16 -2.26
CA LYS A 96 2.32 -10.87 -0.99
C LYS A 96 3.81 -10.87 -0.69
N LEU A 97 4.16 -11.18 0.57
CA LEU A 97 5.56 -11.35 0.98
C LEU A 97 6.18 -12.57 0.28
N ARG A 98 7.17 -12.35 -0.59
CA ARG A 98 7.83 -13.39 -1.41
C ARG A 98 9.26 -13.71 -0.97
N PHE A 99 9.70 -13.22 0.19
CA PHE A 99 11.02 -13.48 0.75
C PHE A 99 10.94 -13.79 2.24
N ASN A 100 12.01 -14.39 2.79
CA ASN A 100 12.16 -14.53 4.23
C ASN A 100 12.78 -13.25 4.80
N PRO A 101 12.04 -12.44 5.58
CA PRO A 101 12.52 -11.16 6.08
C PRO A 101 13.57 -11.29 7.19
N HIS A 102 13.79 -12.50 7.70
CA HIS A 102 14.85 -12.80 8.67
C HIS A 102 16.19 -13.18 8.00
N LYS A 103 16.21 -13.35 6.66
CA LYS A 103 17.45 -13.62 5.95
C LYS A 103 18.24 -12.31 5.80
N PRO A 104 19.53 -12.27 6.19
CA PRO A 104 20.35 -11.08 6.03
C PRO A 104 20.59 -10.78 4.54
N GLY A 105 20.78 -9.50 4.21
CA GLY A 105 21.20 -9.04 2.89
C GLY A 105 20.27 -8.01 2.25
N TYR A 106 18.96 -8.06 2.55
CA TYR A 106 18.02 -7.07 2.03
C TYR A 106 17.92 -5.85 2.93
N ARG A 107 17.91 -4.67 2.33
CA ARG A 107 17.80 -3.37 3.00
C ARG A 107 16.67 -2.49 2.47
N LEU A 108 16.07 -2.80 1.33
CA LEU A 108 14.93 -2.04 0.78
C LEU A 108 13.75 -2.95 0.46
N PHE A 109 12.60 -2.71 1.10
CA PHE A 109 11.35 -3.42 0.85
C PHE A 109 10.24 -2.45 0.44
N VAL A 110 9.50 -2.76 -0.63
CA VAL A 110 8.41 -1.93 -1.14
C VAL A 110 7.13 -2.75 -1.30
N THR A 111 5.98 -2.18 -0.92
CA THR A 111 4.68 -2.84 -1.11
C THR A 111 3.52 -1.85 -1.23
N HIS A 112 2.42 -2.30 -1.84
CA HIS A 112 1.10 -1.64 -1.76
C HIS A 112 0.21 -2.25 -0.67
N ASP A 113 0.70 -3.22 0.08
CA ASP A 113 -0.03 -3.71 1.25
C ASP A 113 -0.15 -2.60 2.32
N ASP A 114 -0.69 -2.93 3.47
CA ASP A 114 -0.85 -1.98 4.56
C ASP A 114 0.17 -2.19 5.69
N TYR A 115 0.13 -1.29 6.68
CA TYR A 115 1.08 -1.28 7.80
C TYR A 115 1.04 -2.57 8.64
N SER A 116 0.00 -3.42 8.53
CA SER A 116 -0.01 -4.72 9.20
C SER A 116 1.14 -5.62 8.73
N MET A 117 1.74 -5.35 7.56
CA MET A 117 2.96 -6.02 7.10
C MET A 117 4.13 -5.93 8.08
N MET A 118 4.18 -4.89 8.92
CA MET A 118 5.20 -4.74 9.96
C MET A 118 5.21 -5.92 10.94
N SER A 119 4.08 -6.61 11.14
CA SER A 119 4.01 -7.82 11.98
C SER A 119 4.78 -9.02 11.42
N LYS A 120 5.12 -9.00 10.13
CA LYS A 120 5.89 -10.05 9.44
C LYS A 120 7.37 -9.71 9.34
N LEU A 121 7.78 -8.49 9.66
CA LEU A 121 9.16 -8.02 9.57
C LEU A 121 9.85 -8.09 10.94
N PRO A 122 11.19 -8.16 11.01
CA PRO A 122 11.90 -8.22 12.29
C PRO A 122 11.67 -6.94 13.09
N THR A 123 11.18 -7.07 14.32
CA THR A 123 10.92 -5.92 15.21
C THR A 123 12.18 -5.07 15.41
N GLU A 124 12.01 -3.75 15.54
CA GLU A 124 13.09 -2.76 15.78
C GLU A 124 14.13 -2.58 14.65
N LYS A 125 14.02 -3.34 13.55
CA LYS A 125 14.97 -3.27 12.43
C LYS A 125 14.50 -2.51 11.21
N ASN A 126 13.28 -1.99 11.23
CA ASN A 126 12.68 -1.36 10.04
C ASN A 126 12.39 0.12 10.30
N SER A 127 12.84 0.95 9.37
CA SER A 127 12.37 2.33 9.22
C SER A 127 11.32 2.38 8.12
N VAL A 128 10.24 3.12 8.31
CA VAL A 128 9.18 3.24 7.31
C VAL A 128 9.26 4.59 6.62
N VAL A 129 9.11 4.62 5.30
CA VAL A 129 8.87 5.83 4.53
C VAL A 129 7.58 5.66 3.72
N THR A 130 6.92 6.77 3.42
CA THR A 130 5.71 6.78 2.60
C THR A 130 5.57 8.08 1.83
N ILE A 131 4.57 8.16 0.98
CA ILE A 131 4.16 9.36 0.26
C ILE A 131 2.65 9.60 0.39
N LEU A 132 2.28 10.87 0.49
CA LEU A 132 0.90 11.34 0.54
C LEU A 132 0.58 12.19 -0.69
N ARG A 133 -0.72 12.30 -0.97
CA ARG A 133 -1.31 13.17 -1.99
C ARG A 133 -2.61 13.73 -1.43
N ASN A 134 -3.04 14.88 -1.93
CA ASN A 134 -4.39 15.40 -1.74
C ASN A 134 -5.42 14.29 -1.98
N THR A 135 -6.34 14.14 -1.02
CA THR A 135 -7.29 13.03 -1.01
C THR A 135 -8.21 13.03 -2.22
N ILE A 136 -8.67 14.20 -2.68
CA ILE A 136 -9.58 14.33 -3.82
C ILE A 136 -8.84 14.01 -5.11
N GLU A 137 -7.66 14.60 -5.32
CA GLU A 137 -6.80 14.32 -6.48
C GLU A 137 -6.43 12.83 -6.58
N ARG A 138 -6.21 12.18 -5.44
CA ARG A 138 -5.97 10.73 -5.38
C ARG A 138 -7.19 9.91 -5.80
N VAL A 139 -8.41 10.36 -5.47
CA VAL A 139 -9.67 9.69 -5.88
C VAL A 139 -9.85 9.79 -7.39
N PHE A 140 -9.75 10.98 -7.97
CA PHE A 140 -9.78 11.18 -9.43
C PHE A 140 -8.74 10.31 -10.12
N SER A 141 -7.50 10.34 -9.63
CA SER A 141 -6.43 9.56 -10.24
C SER A 141 -6.60 8.04 -10.08
N ALA A 142 -7.37 7.58 -9.09
CA ALA A 142 -7.70 6.16 -8.93
C ALA A 142 -8.84 5.73 -9.86
N ASP A 143 -9.83 6.59 -10.07
CA ASP A 143 -10.88 6.41 -11.08
C ASP A 143 -10.26 6.31 -12.48
N GLU A 144 -9.52 7.34 -12.90
CA GLU A 144 -8.84 7.40 -14.20
C GLU A 144 -7.97 6.17 -14.46
N PHE A 145 -7.17 5.76 -13.47
CA PHE A 145 -6.31 4.58 -13.61
C PHE A 145 -7.11 3.28 -13.69
N SER A 146 -8.20 3.16 -12.95
CA SER A 146 -9.07 1.97 -13.01
C SER A 146 -9.70 1.84 -14.39
N VAL A 147 -10.17 2.96 -14.96
CA VAL A 147 -10.70 3.04 -16.33
C VAL A 147 -9.60 2.70 -17.34
N GLU A 148 -8.46 3.38 -17.26
CA GLU A 148 -7.33 3.19 -18.18
C GLU A 148 -6.89 1.72 -18.23
N VAL A 149 -6.66 1.07 -17.08
CA VAL A 149 -6.23 -0.33 -17.04
C VAL A 149 -7.34 -1.27 -17.51
N ALA A 150 -8.60 -1.00 -17.14
CA ALA A 150 -9.73 -1.85 -17.53
C ALA A 150 -10.00 -1.79 -19.04
N THR A 151 -9.86 -0.63 -19.67
CA THR A 151 -10.07 -0.46 -21.13
C THR A 151 -9.09 -1.28 -21.97
N ARG A 152 -7.87 -1.54 -21.48
CA ARG A 152 -6.88 -2.40 -22.16
C ARG A 152 -7.42 -3.80 -22.47
N PHE A 153 -8.40 -4.28 -21.70
CA PHE A 153 -9.03 -5.59 -21.91
C PHE A 153 -10.14 -5.59 -22.98
N LEU A 154 -10.61 -4.42 -23.43
CA LEU A 154 -11.70 -4.31 -24.42
C LEU A 154 -11.28 -4.79 -25.82
N VAL A 155 -9.99 -5.01 -26.06
CA VAL A 155 -9.46 -5.71 -27.25
C VAL A 155 -10.01 -7.14 -27.38
N HIS A 156 -10.46 -7.74 -26.26
CA HIS A 156 -11.07 -9.06 -26.26
C HIS A 156 -12.55 -9.03 -26.56
N GLN A 157 -13.04 -10.06 -27.26
CA GLN A 157 -14.44 -10.15 -27.67
C GLN A 157 -15.41 -10.18 -26.50
N ASN A 158 -15.09 -10.90 -25.42
CA ASN A 158 -15.96 -11.03 -24.24
C ASN A 158 -15.14 -11.27 -22.97
N LEU A 159 -15.78 -11.11 -21.81
CA LEU A 159 -15.15 -11.26 -20.50
C LEU A 159 -14.61 -12.68 -20.28
N THR A 160 -15.27 -13.72 -20.81
CA THR A 160 -14.81 -15.11 -20.72
C THR A 160 -13.45 -15.30 -21.39
N SER A 161 -13.21 -14.67 -22.53
CA SER A 161 -11.92 -14.67 -23.21
C SER A 161 -10.83 -14.03 -22.35
N VAL A 162 -11.14 -12.92 -21.68
CA VAL A 162 -10.20 -12.24 -20.78
C VAL A 162 -9.83 -13.15 -19.61
N LEU A 163 -10.82 -13.75 -18.94
CA LEU A 163 -10.58 -14.60 -17.78
C LEU A 163 -9.72 -15.83 -18.12
N LYS A 164 -9.94 -16.43 -19.30
CA LYS A 164 -9.12 -17.54 -19.82
C LYS A 164 -7.68 -17.11 -20.14
N MET A 165 -7.47 -15.89 -20.62
CA MET A 165 -6.14 -15.37 -20.89
C MET A 165 -5.41 -15.03 -19.59
N SER A 166 -6.05 -14.30 -18.68
CA SER A 166 -5.46 -13.88 -17.41
C SER A 166 -5.00 -15.07 -16.57
N SER A 167 -5.76 -16.17 -16.56
CA SER A 167 -5.34 -17.41 -15.87
C SER A 167 -4.10 -18.06 -16.48
N ARG A 168 -3.94 -18.00 -17.80
CA ARG A 168 -2.76 -18.52 -18.52
C ARG A 168 -1.53 -17.64 -18.37
N ILE A 169 -1.70 -16.32 -18.29
CA ILE A 169 -0.59 -15.37 -18.09
C ILE A 169 -0.05 -15.49 -16.67
N ARG A 170 -0.95 -15.58 -15.67
CA ARG A 170 -0.60 -15.77 -14.25
C ARG A 170 0.27 -17.01 -14.02
N SER A 171 0.12 -18.07 -14.82
CA SER A 171 0.93 -19.29 -14.68
C SER A 171 2.28 -19.24 -15.39
N LYS A 172 2.51 -18.32 -16.34
CA LYS A 172 3.68 -18.33 -17.23
C LYS A 172 4.77 -17.32 -16.89
N ASN A 173 4.41 -16.10 -16.44
CA ASN A 173 5.38 -15.00 -16.49
C ASN A 173 6.12 -14.69 -15.19
N GLY A 174 5.75 -15.27 -14.04
CA GLY A 174 6.43 -15.04 -12.76
C GLY A 174 6.40 -13.59 -12.22
N GLY A 175 6.14 -12.59 -13.08
CA GLY A 175 5.99 -11.18 -12.74
C GLY A 175 4.63 -10.87 -12.11
N ILE A 176 4.61 -9.84 -11.28
CA ILE A 176 3.42 -9.42 -10.54
C ILE A 176 2.55 -8.56 -11.44
N SER A 177 1.32 -9.00 -11.70
CA SER A 177 0.38 -8.23 -12.51
C SER A 177 -0.28 -7.14 -11.68
N THR A 178 -0.62 -6.01 -12.31
CA THR A 178 -1.55 -5.03 -11.73
C THR A 178 -2.82 -5.68 -11.16
N LEU A 179 -3.32 -6.77 -11.78
CA LEU A 179 -4.50 -7.52 -11.31
C LEU A 179 -4.28 -8.34 -10.02
N GLU A 180 -3.07 -8.37 -9.47
CA GLU A 180 -2.69 -9.11 -8.26
C GLU A 180 -2.37 -8.18 -7.08
N ILE A 181 -2.21 -6.89 -7.36
CA ILE A 181 -1.72 -5.90 -6.42
C ILE A 181 -2.91 -5.12 -5.84
N TRP A 182 -2.89 -4.84 -4.55
CA TRP A 182 -3.86 -3.95 -3.94
C TRP A 182 -3.65 -2.50 -4.42
N PRO A 183 -4.69 -1.70 -4.68
CA PRO A 183 -6.13 -1.99 -4.67
C PRO A 183 -6.65 -2.54 -6.01
N TRP A 184 -5.80 -2.55 -7.03
CA TRP A 184 -6.17 -2.80 -8.43
C TRP A 184 -6.75 -4.20 -8.67
N LYS A 185 -6.35 -5.20 -7.89
CA LYS A 185 -6.95 -6.53 -7.91
C LYS A 185 -8.45 -6.55 -7.63
N TYR A 186 -8.99 -5.50 -7.03
CA TYR A 186 -10.43 -5.30 -6.80
C TYR A 186 -11.04 -4.32 -7.81
N LEU A 187 -10.41 -3.15 -7.98
CA LEU A 187 -10.96 -2.07 -8.80
C LEU A 187 -10.97 -2.40 -10.30
N VAL A 188 -9.89 -2.98 -10.83
CA VAL A 188 -9.77 -3.23 -12.27
C VAL A 188 -10.74 -4.32 -12.74
N PRO A 189 -10.91 -5.47 -12.06
CA PRO A 189 -11.92 -6.44 -12.46
C PRO A 189 -13.34 -5.87 -12.48
N TRP A 190 -13.71 -5.09 -11.47
CA TRP A 190 -15.02 -4.43 -11.38
C TRP A 190 -15.23 -3.43 -12.52
N MET A 191 -14.29 -2.50 -12.72
CA MET A 191 -14.37 -1.52 -13.81
C MET A 191 -14.38 -2.19 -15.19
N ARG A 192 -13.64 -3.29 -15.35
CA ARG A 192 -13.67 -4.07 -16.58
C ARG A 192 -15.05 -4.64 -16.86
N GLU A 193 -15.72 -5.21 -15.86
CA GLU A 193 -17.08 -5.75 -16.04
C GLU A 193 -18.09 -4.68 -16.46
N ASP A 194 -18.02 -3.49 -15.85
CA ASP A 194 -18.81 -2.32 -16.25
C ASP A 194 -18.56 -1.92 -17.71
N LEU A 195 -17.29 -1.75 -18.11
CA LEU A 195 -16.91 -1.35 -19.47
C LEU A 195 -17.36 -2.36 -20.53
N PHE A 196 -17.26 -3.66 -20.25
CA PHE A 196 -17.76 -4.70 -21.16
C PHE A 196 -19.28 -4.61 -21.33
N THR A 197 -20.01 -4.43 -20.22
CA THR A 197 -21.47 -4.28 -20.22
C THR A 197 -21.90 -3.08 -21.06
N ARG A 198 -21.29 -1.90 -20.82
CA ARG A 198 -21.60 -0.68 -21.57
C ARG A 198 -21.25 -0.84 -23.05
N ARG A 199 -20.11 -1.44 -23.39
CA ARG A 199 -19.74 -1.72 -24.79
C ARG A 199 -20.75 -2.62 -25.49
N ASP A 200 -21.19 -3.68 -24.84
CA ASP A 200 -22.11 -4.65 -25.44
C ASP A 200 -23.52 -4.06 -25.60
N GLU A 201 -23.96 -3.21 -24.66
CA GLU A 201 -25.16 -2.39 -24.83
C GLU A 201 -25.04 -1.41 -26.00
N ARG A 202 -23.92 -0.70 -26.16
CA ARG A 202 -23.68 0.17 -27.33
C ARG A 202 -23.75 -0.59 -28.65
N LYS A 203 -23.17 -1.80 -28.71
CA LYS A 203 -23.27 -2.67 -29.90
C LYS A 203 -24.71 -3.05 -30.21
N ARG A 204 -25.54 -3.27 -29.19
CA ARG A 204 -26.96 -3.64 -29.35
C ARG A 204 -27.83 -2.45 -29.76
N ARG A 205 -27.59 -1.26 -29.21
CA ARG A 205 -28.39 -0.04 -29.45
C ARG A 205 -28.01 0.68 -30.75
N GLY A 206 -26.78 0.50 -31.23
CA GLY A 206 -26.25 1.24 -32.38
C GLY A 206 -25.48 2.49 -31.94
N PRO A 207 -24.82 3.20 -32.88
CA PRO A 207 -23.97 4.34 -32.57
C PRO A 207 -24.78 5.52 -32.00
N HIS A 208 -24.25 6.14 -30.96
CA HIS A 208 -24.81 7.38 -30.42
C HIS A 208 -24.33 8.57 -31.26
N TYR A 209 -25.24 9.49 -31.61
CA TYR A 209 -24.92 10.60 -32.52
C TYR A 209 -24.28 11.80 -31.81
N THR A 210 -24.39 11.87 -30.49
CA THR A 210 -23.86 12.97 -29.67
C THR A 210 -23.40 12.46 -28.31
N TYR A 211 -22.20 12.83 -27.91
CA TYR A 211 -21.70 12.69 -26.54
C TYR A 211 -21.64 14.06 -25.87
N GLY A 212 -21.77 14.09 -24.54
CA GLY A 212 -21.50 15.30 -23.77
C GLY A 212 -20.02 15.67 -23.77
N ASN A 213 -19.70 16.88 -23.31
CA ASN A 213 -18.32 17.34 -23.15
C ASN A 213 -17.73 17.04 -21.76
N ASP A 214 -18.54 16.49 -20.84
CA ASP A 214 -18.08 16.13 -19.50
C ASP A 214 -17.45 14.74 -19.52
N SER A 215 -16.12 14.69 -19.39
CA SER A 215 -15.37 13.43 -19.40
C SER A 215 -15.67 12.54 -18.19
N TYR A 216 -16.27 13.09 -17.13
CA TYR A 216 -16.65 12.37 -15.92
C TYR A 216 -18.14 11.98 -15.88
N ASP A 217 -18.90 12.32 -16.93
CA ASP A 217 -20.32 11.96 -17.06
C ASP A 217 -20.61 11.37 -18.45
N MET A 218 -19.95 10.26 -18.75
CA MET A 218 -20.02 9.57 -20.02
C MET A 218 -20.74 8.23 -19.88
N GLU A 219 -21.99 8.26 -19.39
CA GLU A 219 -22.78 7.08 -19.00
C GLU A 219 -22.74 5.94 -20.03
N GLU A 220 -22.81 6.24 -21.32
CA GLU A 220 -22.79 5.17 -22.31
C GLU A 220 -21.42 4.52 -22.50
N ILE A 221 -20.33 5.20 -22.17
CA ILE A 221 -18.94 4.78 -22.42
C ILE A 221 -18.32 4.13 -21.18
N VAL A 222 -18.40 4.83 -20.05
CA VAL A 222 -17.77 4.51 -18.78
C VAL A 222 -18.70 4.91 -17.64
N MET A 223 -18.60 4.22 -16.50
CA MET A 223 -19.29 4.62 -15.28
C MET A 223 -19.05 6.10 -14.96
N PRO A 224 -20.10 6.94 -14.84
CA PRO A 224 -19.96 8.32 -14.41
C PRO A 224 -19.28 8.41 -13.03
N LEU A 225 -18.49 9.46 -12.81
CA LEU A 225 -17.74 9.63 -11.57
C LEU A 225 -18.64 9.64 -10.33
N HIS A 226 -19.82 10.27 -10.44
CA HIS A 226 -20.79 10.30 -9.34
C HIS A 226 -21.34 8.91 -9.01
N GLU A 227 -21.45 8.01 -9.99
CA GLU A 227 -21.80 6.61 -9.77
C GLU A 227 -20.60 5.87 -9.14
N TYR A 228 -19.39 6.07 -9.67
CA TYR A 228 -18.16 5.46 -9.18
C TYR A 228 -17.91 5.74 -7.69
N ILE A 229 -17.91 7.01 -7.27
CA ILE A 229 -17.60 7.39 -5.87
C ILE A 229 -18.65 6.90 -4.86
N ASN A 230 -19.89 6.68 -5.31
CA ASN A 230 -20.98 6.18 -4.47
C ASN A 230 -21.12 4.65 -4.54
N HIS A 231 -20.32 3.98 -5.38
CA HIS A 231 -20.35 2.52 -5.50
C HIS A 231 -19.66 1.86 -4.30
N LEU A 232 -20.23 0.75 -3.80
CA LEU A 232 -19.73 0.03 -2.62
C LEU A 232 -18.25 -0.37 -2.73
N VAL A 233 -17.78 -0.71 -3.92
CA VAL A 233 -16.37 -1.06 -4.17
C VAL A 233 -15.46 0.15 -3.97
N ALA A 234 -15.83 1.34 -4.47
CA ALA A 234 -15.04 2.54 -4.26
C ALA A 234 -15.10 3.02 -2.80
N MET A 235 -16.27 2.92 -2.16
CA MET A 235 -16.43 3.24 -0.74
C MET A 235 -15.60 2.32 0.16
N ASP A 236 -15.46 1.04 -0.18
CA ASP A 236 -14.58 0.13 0.56
C ASP A 236 -13.11 0.45 0.25
N ILE A 237 -12.73 0.53 -1.01
CA ILE A 237 -11.31 0.50 -1.40
C ILE A 237 -10.66 1.87 -1.48
N VAL A 238 -11.36 2.84 -2.07
CA VAL A 238 -10.80 4.15 -2.43
C VAL A 238 -10.98 5.14 -1.27
N HIS A 239 -12.18 5.19 -0.70
CA HIS A 239 -12.50 6.12 0.40
C HIS A 239 -11.64 5.80 1.63
N ASN A 240 -10.94 6.82 2.13
CA ASN A 240 -10.00 6.67 3.25
C ASN A 240 -8.93 5.58 3.05
N GLY A 241 -8.70 5.13 1.80
CA GLY A 241 -7.80 4.00 1.51
C GLY A 241 -6.39 4.22 2.08
N ALA A 242 -5.84 5.43 1.95
CA ALA A 242 -4.55 5.77 2.55
C ALA A 242 -4.57 5.66 4.09
N THR A 243 -5.59 6.22 4.75
CA THR A 243 -5.76 6.13 6.21
C THR A 243 -5.83 4.68 6.68
N PHE A 244 -6.62 3.84 6.01
CA PHE A 244 -6.69 2.41 6.33
C PHE A 244 -5.38 1.68 6.07
N GLN A 245 -4.64 2.06 5.02
CA GLN A 245 -3.33 1.50 4.72
C GLN A 245 -2.31 1.84 5.83
N PHE A 246 -2.27 3.08 6.30
CA PHE A 246 -1.41 3.44 7.45
C PHE A 246 -1.84 2.80 8.75
N ALA A 247 -3.15 2.70 8.97
CA ALA A 247 -3.70 2.03 10.14
C ALA A 247 -3.52 0.50 10.11
N GLY A 248 -3.12 -0.10 8.99
CA GLY A 248 -3.03 -1.55 8.87
C GLY A 248 -4.39 -2.23 9.01
N LEU A 249 -5.42 -1.57 8.46
CA LEU A 249 -6.83 -1.97 8.49
C LEU A 249 -7.45 -1.90 7.08
N SER A 250 -6.65 -2.07 6.03
CA SER A 250 -7.18 -2.23 4.67
C SER A 250 -7.94 -3.55 4.55
N ASN A 251 -8.68 -3.76 3.46
CA ASN A 251 -9.24 -5.08 3.20
C ASN A 251 -8.17 -6.13 2.79
N ASN A 252 -6.90 -5.71 2.66
CA ASN A 252 -5.75 -6.56 2.38
C ASN A 252 -4.88 -6.83 3.63
N SER A 253 -5.30 -6.38 4.82
CA SER A 253 -4.52 -6.56 6.05
C SER A 253 -4.11 -8.02 6.29
N ASN A 254 -2.91 -8.16 6.84
CA ASN A 254 -2.26 -9.44 7.13
C ASN A 254 -2.61 -10.00 8.52
N ILE A 255 -3.41 -9.27 9.29
CA ILE A 255 -3.84 -9.62 10.63
C ILE A 255 -5.35 -9.86 10.58
N ARG A 256 -5.81 -11.02 11.03
CA ARG A 256 -7.21 -11.43 10.90
C ARG A 256 -8.16 -10.47 11.61
N GLU A 257 -7.75 -9.99 12.78
CA GLU A 257 -8.50 -9.07 13.63
C GLU A 257 -8.75 -7.71 12.94
N ALA A 258 -7.91 -7.34 11.97
CA ALA A 258 -8.06 -6.10 11.22
C ALA A 258 -9.35 -6.06 10.38
N HIS A 259 -9.81 -7.20 9.85
CA HIS A 259 -11.03 -7.25 9.04
C HIS A 259 -12.28 -6.95 9.86
N GLU A 260 -12.35 -7.47 11.08
CA GLU A 260 -13.46 -7.21 12.01
C GLU A 260 -13.44 -5.74 12.47
N LEU A 261 -12.27 -5.23 12.84
CA LEU A 261 -12.09 -3.82 13.23
C LEU A 261 -12.47 -2.86 12.11
N ARG A 262 -12.06 -3.18 10.87
CA ARG A 262 -12.42 -2.44 9.67
C ARG A 262 -13.93 -2.42 9.49
N GLN A 263 -14.59 -3.57 9.57
CA GLN A 263 -16.05 -3.66 9.46
C GLN A 263 -16.73 -2.79 10.53
N CYS A 264 -16.26 -2.84 11.77
CA CYS A 264 -16.77 -2.00 12.85
C CYS A 264 -16.67 -0.50 12.55
N VAL A 265 -15.59 -0.05 11.91
CA VAL A 265 -15.35 1.35 11.57
C VAL A 265 -16.19 1.78 10.37
N ILE A 266 -16.36 0.93 9.36
CA ILE A 266 -17.23 1.19 8.21
C ILE A 266 -18.69 1.28 8.66
N THR A 267 -19.15 0.34 9.49
CA THR A 267 -20.52 0.35 10.02
C THR A 267 -20.78 1.53 10.96
N HIS A 268 -19.77 1.98 11.70
CA HIS A 268 -19.89 3.04 12.71
C HIS A 268 -18.83 4.13 12.50
N GLU A 269 -19.05 5.00 11.52
CA GLU A 269 -18.08 6.02 11.08
C GLU A 269 -17.53 6.91 12.20
N ILE A 270 -18.31 7.17 13.26
CA ILE A 270 -17.87 7.93 14.45
C ILE A 270 -16.63 7.33 15.13
N ARG A 271 -16.35 6.04 14.90
CA ARG A 271 -15.16 5.32 15.38
C ARG A 271 -13.93 5.57 14.52
N GLY A 272 -14.09 6.10 13.31
CA GLY A 272 -13.01 6.46 12.40
C GLY A 272 -11.98 7.39 13.04
N LYS A 273 -12.37 8.19 14.05
CA LYS A 273 -11.44 9.01 14.85
C LYS A 273 -10.30 8.21 15.51
N TYR A 274 -10.56 6.96 15.91
CA TYR A 274 -9.54 6.10 16.52
C TYR A 274 -8.56 5.60 15.47
N VAL A 275 -9.06 5.21 14.29
CA VAL A 275 -8.26 4.82 13.14
C VAL A 275 -7.37 5.98 12.70
N LEU A 276 -7.95 7.18 12.56
CA LEU A 276 -7.22 8.39 12.20
C LEU A 276 -6.13 8.71 13.23
N LYS A 277 -6.40 8.54 14.53
CA LYS A 277 -5.39 8.76 15.58
C LYS A 277 -4.21 7.79 15.45
N VAL A 278 -4.46 6.51 15.18
CA VAL A 278 -3.40 5.51 14.96
C VAL A 278 -2.63 5.80 13.68
N ALA A 279 -3.32 6.13 12.59
CA ALA A 279 -2.68 6.47 11.31
C ALA A 279 -1.76 7.68 11.45
N LYS A 280 -2.20 8.75 12.13
CA LYS A 280 -1.37 9.93 12.42
C LYS A 280 -0.14 9.57 13.24
N LYS A 281 -0.30 8.86 14.36
CA LYS A 281 0.84 8.45 15.19
C LYS A 281 1.87 7.65 14.38
N ARG A 282 1.40 6.72 13.53
CA ARG A 282 2.31 5.94 12.68
C ARG A 282 3.02 6.79 11.65
N LEU A 283 2.35 7.78 11.05
CA LEU A 283 2.98 8.76 10.17
C LEU A 283 4.03 9.59 10.91
N ASP A 284 3.73 10.03 12.14
CA ASP A 284 4.68 10.76 12.99
C ASP A 284 5.93 9.91 13.32
N ASP A 285 5.77 8.59 13.44
CA ASP A 285 6.85 7.63 13.71
C ASP A 285 7.63 7.21 12.45
N MET A 286 7.18 7.57 11.25
CA MET A 286 7.90 7.24 10.02
C MET A 286 9.19 8.05 9.90
N LEU A 287 10.20 7.44 9.28
CA LEU A 287 11.47 8.08 9.01
C LEU A 287 11.27 9.31 8.11
N TYR A 288 10.41 9.20 7.11
CA TYR A 288 10.10 10.29 6.18
C TYR A 288 8.76 10.10 5.46
N VAL A 289 8.08 11.21 5.18
CA VAL A 289 6.82 11.27 4.44
C VAL A 289 6.94 12.29 3.31
N TRP A 290 6.93 11.85 2.06
CA TRP A 290 6.86 12.76 0.91
C TRP A 290 5.44 13.31 0.71
N ILE A 291 5.34 14.50 0.11
CA ILE A 291 4.09 15.09 -0.36
C ILE A 291 4.16 15.22 -1.89
N THR A 292 3.15 14.69 -2.59
CA THR A 292 3.11 14.69 -4.07
C THR A 292 3.08 16.10 -4.63
N GLU A 293 2.29 16.98 -4.00
CA GLU A 293 2.08 18.37 -4.40
C GLU A 293 3.37 19.20 -4.25
N ASP A 294 4.17 18.91 -3.23
CA ASP A 294 5.40 19.64 -2.89
C ASP A 294 6.64 18.83 -3.30
N HIS A 295 6.68 18.38 -4.56
CA HIS A 295 7.68 17.42 -5.03
C HIS A 295 9.12 17.87 -4.77
N ARG A 296 9.47 19.09 -5.20
CA ARG A 296 10.83 19.63 -5.11
C ARG A 296 11.30 19.69 -3.67
N GLU A 297 10.49 20.27 -2.78
CA GLU A 297 10.81 20.40 -1.36
C GLU A 297 10.90 19.02 -0.68
N SER A 298 9.96 18.13 -0.97
CA SER A 298 9.96 16.78 -0.43
C SER A 298 11.19 15.97 -0.90
N ALA A 299 11.63 16.15 -2.14
CA ALA A 299 12.83 15.51 -2.66
C ALA A 299 14.11 16.06 -1.99
N THR A 300 14.26 17.38 -1.89
CA THR A 300 15.40 18.01 -1.22
C THR A 300 15.48 17.61 0.26
N MET A 301 14.36 17.57 0.97
CA MET A 301 14.38 17.19 2.39
C MET A 301 14.67 15.69 2.56
N PHE A 302 14.17 14.83 1.66
CA PHE A 302 14.51 13.40 1.68
C PHE A 302 16.01 13.15 1.49
N GLU A 303 16.65 13.84 0.56
CA GLU A 303 18.10 13.75 0.33
C GLU A 303 18.87 14.03 1.62
N ASN A 304 18.52 15.11 2.32
CA ASN A 304 19.18 15.56 3.53
C ASN A 304 18.87 14.71 4.78
N VAL A 305 17.72 14.04 4.84
CA VAL A 305 17.30 13.24 6.00
C VAL A 305 17.57 11.76 5.80
N VAL A 306 17.01 11.16 4.76
CA VAL A 306 17.13 9.72 4.51
C VAL A 306 18.34 9.41 3.65
N GLY A 307 18.55 10.17 2.57
CA GLY A 307 19.67 9.96 1.66
C GLY A 307 21.01 10.00 2.41
N ALA A 308 21.25 11.04 3.19
CA ALA A 308 22.45 11.18 4.02
C ALA A 308 22.66 9.99 4.98
N GLN A 309 21.59 9.51 5.65
CA GLN A 309 21.68 8.37 6.56
C GLN A 309 21.99 7.05 5.84
N VAL A 310 21.36 6.80 4.69
CA VAL A 310 21.61 5.60 3.89
C VAL A 310 23.06 5.57 3.41
N ILE A 311 23.55 6.69 2.88
CA ILE A 311 24.92 6.79 2.38
C ILE A 311 25.92 6.55 3.52
N SER A 312 25.71 7.19 4.68
CA SER A 312 26.56 7.01 5.86
C SER A 312 26.63 5.55 6.32
N GLN A 313 25.48 4.85 6.38
CA GLN A 313 25.45 3.43 6.77
C GLN A 313 26.12 2.51 5.75
N LEU A 314 26.00 2.80 4.45
CA LEU A 314 26.65 2.02 3.39
C LEU A 314 28.17 2.20 3.43
N MET A 315 28.67 3.42 3.60
CA MET A 315 30.11 3.71 3.71
C MET A 315 30.73 3.01 4.94
N ALA A 316 30.08 3.10 6.10
CA ALA A 316 30.53 2.41 7.31
C ALA A 316 30.56 0.87 7.13
N SER A 317 29.62 0.31 6.36
CA SER A 317 29.59 -1.13 6.05
C SER A 317 30.75 -1.54 5.15
N THR A 318 31.10 -0.72 4.16
CA THR A 318 32.24 -0.96 3.25
C THR A 318 33.58 -0.90 3.98
N ALA A 319 33.78 0.12 4.82
CA ALA A 319 35.01 0.27 5.61
C ALA A 319 35.27 -0.94 6.52
N ASN A 320 34.23 -1.46 7.18
CA ASN A 320 34.33 -2.64 8.04
C ASN A 320 34.68 -3.92 7.26
N ASN A 321 34.15 -4.10 6.05
CA ASN A 321 34.48 -5.25 5.21
C ASN A 321 35.93 -5.21 4.74
N ASN A 322 36.46 -4.04 4.39
CA ASN A 322 37.85 -3.87 3.98
C ASN A 322 38.83 -4.16 5.14
N ASN A 323 38.51 -3.69 6.35
CA ASN A 323 39.32 -3.99 7.55
C ASN A 323 39.33 -5.48 7.91
N ASN A 324 38.22 -6.19 7.76
CA ASN A 324 38.16 -7.64 8.00
C ASN A 324 38.94 -8.45 6.95
N ASN A 325 39.02 -7.98 5.70
CA ASN A 325 39.81 -8.63 4.67
C ASN A 325 41.32 -8.40 4.87
N ASN A 326 41.72 -7.22 5.35
CA ASN A 326 43.13 -6.92 5.64
C ASN A 326 43.68 -7.68 6.86
N ASN A 327 42.82 -8.13 7.78
CA ASN A 327 43.22 -8.92 8.94
C ASN A 327 43.42 -10.42 8.65
N ASN A 328 43.13 -10.89 7.43
CA ASN A 328 43.25 -12.31 7.04
C ASN A 328 44.47 -12.63 6.17
N THR A 329 45.40 -11.70 5.96
CA THR A 329 46.69 -11.95 5.31
C THR A 329 47.85 -11.72 6.27
N SER A 330 48.09 -12.71 7.12
CA SER A 330 49.38 -12.90 7.79
C SER A 330 49.95 -14.25 7.38
N GLU A 331 50.82 -14.26 6.37
CA GLU A 331 52.01 -15.12 6.35
C GLU A 331 53.06 -14.58 5.33
N GLN A 332 54.04 -13.87 5.90
CA GLN A 332 55.47 -13.68 5.55
C GLN A 332 55.96 -13.40 4.12
N GLY A 333 56.62 -12.22 3.98
CA GLY A 333 57.71 -11.93 3.04
C GLY A 333 58.31 -10.52 3.31
N PRO A 334 59.65 -10.29 3.26
CA PRO A 334 60.27 -9.10 3.83
C PRO A 334 60.44 -7.90 2.87
N SER A 335 60.19 -6.71 3.43
CA SER A 335 60.65 -5.33 3.13
C SER A 335 60.94 -4.89 1.69
N VAL A 336 60.36 -3.76 1.27
CA VAL A 336 61.06 -2.50 0.92
C VAL A 336 60.00 -1.37 0.76
N SER A 337 60.44 -0.15 1.06
CA SER A 337 59.77 1.09 1.44
C SER A 337 59.02 1.90 0.37
N ASP A 338 58.15 2.78 0.89
CA ASP A 338 57.69 4.10 0.41
C ASP A 338 56.90 4.21 -0.90
N SER A 339 55.58 4.44 -0.77
CA SER A 339 54.98 5.76 -1.07
C SER A 339 53.45 5.72 -0.96
N THR A 340 52.90 6.77 -0.31
CA THR A 340 51.50 7.27 -0.36
C THR A 340 50.38 6.39 0.20
N ASN A 341 50.23 6.43 1.53
CA ASN A 341 48.92 6.32 2.18
C ASN A 341 48.28 7.71 2.16
N ASP A 342 47.44 8.03 1.15
CA ASP A 342 46.54 9.21 1.18
C ASP A 342 45.57 9.22 -0.04
N THR A 343 44.78 8.15 -0.24
CA THR A 343 43.78 8.14 -1.34
C THR A 343 42.42 7.54 -0.98
N THR A 344 42.16 7.15 0.28
CA THR A 344 40.84 6.60 0.66
C THR A 344 39.80 7.69 0.98
N ASP A 345 40.20 8.83 1.56
CA ASP A 345 39.25 9.90 1.91
C ASP A 345 38.71 10.64 0.67
N ASP A 346 39.51 10.81 -0.38
CA ASP A 346 39.08 11.51 -1.60
C ASP A 346 38.08 10.69 -2.43
N GLN A 347 38.21 9.35 -2.46
CA GLN A 347 37.28 8.47 -3.19
C GLN A 347 35.91 8.35 -2.51
N ASP A 348 35.88 8.34 -1.18
CA ASP A 348 34.64 8.30 -0.41
C ASP A 348 33.88 9.64 -0.51
N GLY A 349 34.61 10.77 -0.54
CA GLY A 349 34.05 12.10 -0.78
C GLY A 349 33.47 12.27 -2.19
N GLU A 350 34.12 11.73 -3.22
CA GLU A 350 33.63 11.76 -4.60
C GLU A 350 32.37 10.89 -4.78
N ALA A 351 32.33 9.70 -4.16
CA ALA A 351 31.15 8.84 -4.15
C ALA A 351 29.97 9.47 -3.41
N TYR A 352 30.24 10.18 -2.29
CA TYR A 352 29.25 10.96 -1.55
C TYR A 352 28.64 12.06 -2.43
N ALA A 353 29.49 12.87 -3.05
CA ALA A 353 29.08 13.97 -3.93
C ALA A 353 28.33 13.46 -5.17
N TYR A 354 28.76 12.32 -5.74
CA TYR A 354 28.06 11.69 -6.86
C TYR A 354 26.65 11.23 -6.48
N LEU A 355 26.49 10.55 -5.34
CA LEU A 355 25.20 10.06 -4.90
C LEU A 355 24.23 11.20 -4.55
N LEU A 356 24.70 12.27 -3.89
CA LEU A 356 23.88 13.46 -3.66
C LEU A 356 23.46 14.12 -4.97
N ASN A 357 24.39 14.26 -5.93
CA ASN A 357 24.06 14.81 -7.24
C ASN A 357 22.99 13.98 -7.98
N VAL A 358 23.07 12.64 -7.91
CA VAL A 358 22.07 11.73 -8.51
C VAL A 358 20.70 11.84 -7.82
N LEU A 359 20.66 12.23 -6.55
CA LEU A 359 19.41 12.45 -5.80
C LEU A 359 18.83 13.85 -5.98
N SER A 360 19.54 14.75 -6.66
CA SER A 360 19.07 16.11 -6.89
C SER A 360 17.68 16.10 -7.56
N PRO A 361 16.72 16.89 -7.06
CA PRO A 361 15.36 16.95 -7.62
C PRO A 361 15.31 17.30 -9.12
N GLU A 362 16.34 17.98 -9.62
CA GLU A 362 16.46 18.39 -11.03
C GLU A 362 16.57 17.19 -11.98
N HIS A 363 17.12 16.06 -11.51
CA HIS A 363 17.23 14.83 -12.29
C HIS A 363 15.92 14.01 -12.34
N CYS A 364 14.88 14.47 -11.65
CA CYS A 364 13.61 13.77 -11.50
C CYS A 364 12.41 14.64 -11.87
N SER A 365 12.32 15.02 -13.14
CA SER A 365 11.09 15.55 -13.71
C SER A 365 10.13 14.41 -14.12
N PRO A 366 8.80 14.58 -14.02
CA PRO A 366 7.81 13.64 -14.54
C PRO A 366 8.02 13.27 -16.02
N ALA A 367 8.53 14.20 -16.84
CA ALA A 367 8.79 13.99 -18.27
C ALA A 367 9.94 13.02 -18.55
N THR A 368 10.82 12.78 -17.58
CA THR A 368 12.00 11.90 -17.72
C THR A 368 11.66 10.42 -17.54
N LEU A 369 10.50 10.09 -16.96
CA LEU A 369 10.12 8.73 -16.57
C LEU A 369 9.26 7.98 -17.60
N ASP A 370 8.59 8.69 -18.51
CA ASP A 370 7.76 8.06 -19.57
C ASP A 370 8.59 7.36 -20.65
N ASN A 371 9.87 7.71 -20.80
CA ASN A 371 10.74 7.14 -21.85
C ASN A 371 11.40 5.81 -21.45
N GLY A 372 11.21 5.33 -20.20
CA GLY A 372 12.02 4.24 -19.66
C GLY A 372 11.44 2.82 -19.73
N TYR A 373 10.11 2.64 -19.85
CA TYR A 373 9.51 1.30 -19.70
C TYR A 373 8.24 1.11 -20.55
N GLN A 374 8.42 0.98 -21.86
CA GLN A 374 7.54 0.14 -22.66
C GLN A 374 7.86 -1.33 -22.32
N GLY A 375 7.10 -1.91 -21.40
CA GLY A 375 7.12 -3.37 -21.22
C GLY A 375 7.21 -3.82 -19.77
N SER A 376 6.15 -3.57 -19.01
CA SER A 376 5.59 -4.43 -17.95
C SER A 376 4.68 -3.59 -17.08
N SER A 377 3.38 -3.61 -17.36
CA SER A 377 2.30 -3.10 -16.52
C SER A 377 1.23 -4.17 -16.36
#